data_AF-A0AAD8WA98-F1
#
_entry.id   AF-A0AAD8WA98-F1
#
_cell.length_a   1.000
_cell.length_b   1.000
_cell.length_c   1.000
_cell.angle_alpha   90.00
_cell.angle_beta   90.00
_cell.angle_gamma   90.00
#
_symmetry.space_group_name_H-M   'P 1'
#
loop_
_entity.id
_entity.type
_entity.pdbx_description
1 polymer ?
#
loop_
_entity_poly.entity_id
_entity_poly.type
_entity_poly.pdbx_seq_one_letter_code
_entity_poly.pdbx_strand_id
1 'polypeptide(L)'
;MLKKLGLFSKESVIFPGDESTPCPPINFRMRSALPNNALMHLQPSWSSAKKLAKKDEEEVVVVESLCQRLQTAENALSDKISQQIERENAIADRFDTQNRRFTRRMGEEFTLHEGVEDHLLDTLSILELNGDLARTNISKARAAFKRLFPHFFPKETQPEIFSELVQRFLGKEDPALV
;
A
#
# COMPACT_ATOMS: atom_id res chain seq x y z
N MET A 1 29.46 30.94 18.58
CA MET A 1 30.20 30.05 17.65
C MET A 1 30.61 30.90 16.46
N LEU A 2 31.89 31.31 16.36
CA LEU A 2 32.88 30.87 15.33
C LEU A 2 32.35 31.10 13.89
N LYS A 3 33.01 31.78 12.94
CA LYS A 3 34.32 32.41 12.79
C LYS A 3 34.25 33.39 11.59
N LYS A 4 34.96 34.52 11.74
CA LYS A 4 35.77 35.30 10.77
C LYS A 4 35.62 35.08 9.24
N LEU A 5 35.41 36.23 8.60
CA LEU A 5 35.82 36.63 7.25
C LEU A 5 37.35 36.59 7.02
N GLY A 6 37.72 36.50 5.74
CA GLY A 6 39.04 36.80 5.15
C GLY A 6 39.83 35.54 4.76
N LEU A 7 40.57 35.45 3.66
CA LEU A 7 40.98 36.39 2.61
C LEU A 7 41.95 35.57 1.71
N PHE A 8 42.18 36.00 0.46
CA PHE A 8 43.23 35.51 -0.49
C PHE A 8 42.99 34.09 -1.07
N SER A 9 43.40 33.74 -2.29
CA SER A 9 44.36 34.31 -3.24
C SER A 9 44.23 33.56 -4.58
N LYS A 10 44.57 34.26 -5.66
CA LYS A 10 45.39 33.78 -6.79
C LYS A 10 44.77 32.83 -7.82
N GLU A 11 44.55 33.44 -8.99
CA GLU A 11 45.19 33.04 -10.25
C GLU A 11 46.34 32.05 -10.08
N SER A 12 46.29 30.93 -10.79
CA SER A 12 47.14 30.74 -11.98
C SER A 12 46.98 29.31 -12.48
N VAL A 13 46.58 29.25 -13.75
CA VAL A 13 46.76 28.10 -14.62
C VAL A 13 48.24 28.09 -15.04
N ILE A 14 48.90 26.95 -14.87
CA ILE A 14 50.22 26.64 -15.44
C ILE A 14 50.11 25.18 -15.94
N PHE A 15 49.92 24.96 -17.25
CA PHE A 15 50.93 24.66 -18.30
C PHE A 15 51.43 23.19 -18.27
N PRO A 16 52.15 22.63 -19.27
CA PRO A 16 52.49 23.10 -20.62
C PRO A 16 52.42 22.01 -21.73
N GLY A 17 52.76 22.42 -22.94
CA GLY A 17 53.28 21.59 -24.03
C GLY A 17 52.83 22.16 -25.36
N ASP A 18 53.68 22.58 -26.29
CA ASP A 18 55.13 22.70 -26.37
C ASP A 18 55.38 23.68 -27.53
N GLU A 19 56.62 24.08 -27.73
CA GLU A 19 57.19 24.63 -28.97
C GLU A 19 57.81 26.04 -28.93
N SER A 20 59.09 25.96 -29.23
CA SER A 20 60.17 26.93 -29.33
C SER A 20 59.97 28.02 -30.38
N THR A 21 60.49 29.20 -30.03
CA THR A 21 60.88 30.37 -30.84
C THR A 21 61.63 30.06 -32.16
N PRO A 22 61.97 31.03 -33.07
CA PRO A 22 61.72 32.49 -33.15
C PRO A 22 61.23 33.03 -34.55
N CYS A 23 60.82 34.30 -34.64
CA CYS A 23 60.49 34.99 -35.92
C CYS A 23 61.70 35.20 -36.86
N PRO A 24 61.49 35.37 -38.19
CA PRO A 24 62.04 36.55 -38.91
C PRO A 24 61.06 37.07 -40.04
N PRO A 25 61.38 38.05 -40.92
CA PRO A 25 60.62 39.32 -41.03
C PRO A 25 59.92 39.60 -42.38
N ILE A 26 59.02 40.60 -42.35
CA ILE A 26 58.63 41.58 -43.39
C ILE A 26 58.71 41.16 -44.88
N ASN A 27 57.57 41.18 -45.59
CA ASN A 27 57.54 41.62 -47.00
C ASN A 27 56.22 42.27 -47.42
N PHE A 28 56.37 43.38 -48.14
CA PHE A 28 55.40 44.36 -48.63
C PHE A 28 54.69 43.85 -49.89
N ARG A 29 53.35 43.98 -50.02
CA ARG A 29 52.72 44.23 -51.34
C ARG A 29 51.27 44.74 -51.24
N MET A 30 51.09 46.03 -51.49
CA MET A 30 49.83 46.60 -51.99
C MET A 30 49.65 46.25 -53.47
N ARG A 31 48.41 45.90 -53.87
CA ARG A 31 47.73 46.03 -55.19
C ARG A 31 46.59 45.00 -55.20
N SER A 32 45.36 45.27 -55.62
CA SER A 32 44.76 46.41 -56.31
C SER A 32 43.26 46.10 -56.51
N ALA A 33 42.50 47.15 -56.80
CA ALA A 33 41.25 47.16 -57.58
C ALA A 33 39.95 46.73 -56.89
N LEU A 34 39.15 47.73 -56.52
CA LEU A 34 37.70 47.66 -56.55
C LEU A 34 37.21 47.64 -58.01
N PRO A 35 36.13 46.90 -58.32
CA PRO A 35 35.18 47.36 -59.33
C PRO A 35 33.76 47.52 -58.75
N ASN A 36 33.15 48.63 -59.13
CA ASN A 36 31.89 49.23 -58.66
C ASN A 36 30.60 48.49 -59.08
N ASN A 37 30.51 47.17 -58.89
CA ASN A 37 29.41 46.38 -59.50
C ASN A 37 28.48 45.69 -58.49
N ALA A 38 28.55 46.03 -57.20
CA ALA A 38 27.86 45.28 -56.13
C ALA A 38 26.45 45.79 -55.77
N LEU A 39 25.79 46.61 -56.60
CA LEU A 39 24.51 47.24 -56.24
C LEU A 39 23.26 46.59 -56.88
N MET A 40 23.41 45.54 -57.70
CA MET A 40 22.27 44.87 -58.37
C MET A 40 21.88 43.50 -57.78
N HIS A 41 22.63 42.94 -56.82
CA HIS A 41 22.36 41.62 -56.25
C HIS A 41 21.75 41.61 -54.83
N LEU A 42 21.45 42.79 -54.25
CA LEU A 42 21.03 42.90 -52.84
C LEU A 42 19.51 42.90 -52.60
N GLN A 43 18.66 42.96 -53.64
CA GLN A 43 17.21 42.95 -53.43
C GLN A 43 16.58 41.56 -53.16
N PRO A 44 16.99 40.44 -53.79
CA PRO A 44 16.35 39.15 -53.55
C PRO A 44 16.65 38.54 -52.16
N SER A 45 17.78 38.90 -51.53
CA SER A 45 18.20 38.36 -50.23
C SER A 45 17.48 38.99 -49.05
N TRP A 46 17.08 40.27 -49.15
CA TRP A 46 16.36 40.97 -48.08
C TRP A 46 14.90 40.49 -47.94
N SER A 47 14.26 40.11 -49.03
CA SER A 47 12.90 39.57 -49.03
C SER A 47 12.82 38.16 -48.42
N SER A 48 13.87 37.36 -48.60
CA SER A 48 14.00 36.02 -48.01
C SER A 48 14.38 36.09 -46.53
N ALA A 49 15.27 37.01 -46.13
CA ALA A 49 15.63 37.26 -44.74
C ALA A 49 14.46 37.84 -43.91
N LYS A 50 13.63 38.72 -44.49
CA LYS A 50 12.40 39.21 -43.84
C LYS A 50 11.35 38.11 -43.62
N LYS A 51 11.29 37.12 -44.51
CA LYS A 51 10.40 35.96 -44.33
C LYS A 51 10.93 35.00 -43.26
N LEU A 52 12.25 34.82 -43.16
CA LEU A 52 12.88 34.04 -42.10
C LEU A 52 12.69 34.72 -40.73
N ALA A 53 12.98 36.01 -40.62
CA ALA A 53 12.81 36.76 -39.38
C ALA A 53 11.34 36.85 -38.92
N LYS A 54 10.39 36.98 -39.84
CA LYS A 54 8.96 36.93 -39.50
C LYS A 54 8.51 35.54 -39.02
N LYS A 55 9.09 34.48 -39.60
CA LYS A 55 8.81 33.11 -39.18
C LYS A 55 9.39 32.83 -37.80
N ASP A 56 10.60 33.32 -37.53
CA ASP A 56 11.26 33.20 -36.23
C ASP A 56 10.55 34.03 -35.14
N GLU A 57 10.02 35.22 -35.48
CA GLU A 57 9.18 36.01 -34.56
C GLU A 57 7.83 35.34 -34.27
N GLU A 58 7.15 34.78 -35.27
CA GLU A 58 5.91 33.99 -35.06
C GLU A 58 6.17 32.75 -34.22
N GLU A 59 7.30 32.07 -34.44
CA GLU A 59 7.67 30.86 -33.69
C GLU A 59 8.02 31.19 -32.22
N VAL A 60 8.69 32.32 -31.96
CA VAL A 60 8.95 32.81 -30.59
C VAL A 60 7.64 33.15 -29.86
N VAL A 61 6.69 33.82 -30.53
CA VAL A 61 5.37 34.14 -29.94
C VAL A 61 4.58 32.86 -29.63
N VAL A 62 4.65 31.85 -30.51
CA VAL A 62 4.01 30.56 -30.27
C VAL A 62 4.65 29.84 -29.08
N VAL A 63 5.98 29.82 -28.98
CA VAL A 63 6.69 29.20 -27.84
C VAL A 63 6.34 29.90 -26.53
N GLU A 64 6.31 31.23 -26.50
CA GLU A 64 5.95 31.98 -25.29
C GLU A 64 4.49 31.72 -24.85
N SER A 65 3.57 31.62 -25.82
CA SER A 65 2.18 31.23 -25.56
C SER A 65 2.06 29.81 -25.00
N LEU A 66 2.90 28.88 -25.48
CA LEU A 66 2.95 27.50 -24.99
C LEU A 66 3.49 27.47 -23.56
N CYS A 67 4.56 28.20 -23.25
CA CYS A 67 5.11 28.31 -21.90
C CYS A 67 4.07 28.84 -20.89
N GLN A 68 3.31 29.88 -21.25
CA GLN A 68 2.24 30.39 -20.39
C GLN A 68 1.14 29.36 -20.15
N ARG A 69 0.75 28.61 -21.19
CA ARG A 69 -0.23 27.52 -21.05
C ARG A 69 0.29 26.39 -20.18
N LEU A 70 1.57 26.06 -20.28
CA LEU A 70 2.23 25.03 -19.50
C LEU A 70 2.28 25.44 -18.02
N GLN A 71 2.70 26.68 -17.72
CA GLN A 71 2.70 27.23 -16.37
C GLN A 71 1.31 27.23 -15.74
N THR A 72 0.28 27.60 -16.53
CA THR A 72 -1.11 27.61 -16.06
C THR A 72 -1.59 26.19 -15.76
N ALA A 73 -1.23 25.21 -16.60
CA ALA A 73 -1.57 23.82 -16.39
C ALA A 73 -0.86 23.22 -15.16
N GLU A 74 0.42 23.58 -14.95
CA GLU A 74 1.20 23.17 -13.77
C GLU A 74 0.58 23.70 -12.48
N ASN A 75 0.23 24.99 -12.44
CA ASN A 75 -0.43 25.58 -11.28
C ASN A 75 -1.77 24.91 -10.99
N ALA A 76 -2.59 24.69 -12.03
CA ALA A 76 -3.88 24.02 -11.87
C ALA A 76 -3.74 22.56 -11.41
N LEU A 77 -2.67 21.86 -11.81
CA LEU A 77 -2.37 20.52 -11.35
C LEU A 77 -1.92 20.53 -9.88
N SER A 78 -1.07 21.48 -9.50
CA SER A 78 -0.62 21.68 -8.12
C SER A 78 -1.79 21.96 -7.18
N ASP A 79 -2.75 22.79 -7.60
CA ASP A 79 -3.95 23.09 -6.82
C ASP A 79 -4.82 21.84 -6.64
N LYS A 80 -4.99 21.04 -7.70
CA LYS A 80 -5.74 19.78 -7.62
C LYS A 80 -5.09 18.77 -6.68
N ILE A 81 -3.77 18.64 -6.72
CA ILE A 81 -3.02 17.77 -5.81
C ILE A 81 -3.21 18.24 -4.36
N SER A 82 -3.10 19.53 -4.11
CA SER A 82 -3.31 20.10 -2.77
C SER A 82 -4.72 19.81 -2.25
N GLN A 83 -5.75 20.03 -3.08
CA GLN A 83 -7.13 19.70 -2.73
C GLN A 83 -7.34 18.20 -2.47
N GLN A 84 -6.67 17.33 -3.24
CA GLN A 84 -6.76 15.89 -3.03
C GLN A 84 -6.14 15.49 -1.69
N ILE A 85 -4.96 16.02 -1.36
CA ILE A 85 -4.30 15.78 -0.06
C ILE A 85 -5.20 16.23 1.09
N GLU A 86 -5.81 17.41 1.01
CA GLU A 86 -6.73 17.90 2.04
C GLU A 86 -7.96 16.97 2.22
N ARG A 87 -8.52 16.48 1.11
CA ARG A 87 -9.64 15.53 1.15
C ARG A 87 -9.23 14.21 1.79
N GLU A 88 -8.07 13.67 1.43
CA GLU A 88 -7.55 12.42 1.97
C GLU A 88 -7.25 12.54 3.46
N ASN A 89 -6.63 13.64 3.90
CA ASN A 89 -6.40 13.93 5.31
C ASN A 89 -7.71 14.03 6.10
N ALA A 90 -8.72 14.69 5.55
CA ALA A 90 -10.04 14.77 6.20
C ALA A 90 -10.73 13.40 6.32
N ILE A 91 -10.49 12.48 5.38
CA ILE A 91 -10.98 11.10 5.46
C ILE A 91 -10.22 10.32 6.53
N ALA A 92 -8.89 10.43 6.55
CA ALA A 92 -8.04 9.79 7.55
C ALA A 92 -8.42 10.24 8.98
N ASP A 93 -8.60 11.54 9.21
CA ASP A 93 -9.02 12.08 10.51
C ASP A 93 -10.39 11.54 10.97
N ARG A 94 -11.33 11.37 10.04
CA ARG A 94 -12.64 10.77 10.33
C ARG A 94 -12.49 9.30 10.70
N PHE A 95 -11.65 8.57 9.98
CA PHE A 95 -11.39 7.16 10.24
C PHE A 95 -10.72 6.97 11.61
N ASP A 96 -9.71 7.79 11.93
CA ASP A 96 -9.05 7.78 13.24
C ASP A 96 -10.02 8.12 14.37
N THR A 97 -10.91 9.09 14.16
CA THR A 97 -11.94 9.44 15.13
C THR A 97 -12.90 8.28 15.37
N GLN A 98 -13.33 7.60 14.30
CA GLN A 98 -14.20 6.42 14.40
C GLN A 98 -13.49 5.26 15.10
N ASN A 99 -12.25 4.97 14.74
CA ASN A 99 -11.44 3.91 15.37
C ASN A 99 -11.23 4.19 16.86
N ARG A 100 -10.88 5.42 17.25
CA ARG A 100 -10.75 5.77 18.68
C ARG A 100 -12.05 5.55 19.45
N ARG A 101 -13.20 5.93 18.87
CA ARG A 101 -14.52 5.70 19.48
C ARG A 101 -14.84 4.22 19.59
N PHE A 102 -14.52 3.45 18.55
CA PHE A 102 -14.72 2.00 18.53
C PHE A 102 -13.87 1.32 19.61
N THR A 103 -12.56 1.58 19.63
CA THR A 103 -11.65 1.03 20.63
C THR A 103 -12.05 1.43 22.05
N ARG A 104 -12.50 2.67 22.25
CA ARG A 104 -13.01 3.13 23.54
C ARG A 104 -14.25 2.35 23.98
N ARG A 105 -15.23 2.17 23.10
CA ARG A 105 -16.44 1.38 23.42
C ARG A 105 -16.10 -0.07 23.74
N MET A 106 -15.23 -0.69 22.95
CA MET A 106 -14.79 -2.06 23.22
C MET A 106 -14.09 -2.15 24.58
N GLY A 107 -13.16 -1.23 24.88
CA GLY A 107 -12.48 -1.18 26.17
C GLY A 107 -13.44 -0.96 27.36
N GLU A 108 -14.45 -0.11 27.20
CA GLU A 108 -15.49 0.13 28.22
C GLU A 108 -16.43 -1.09 28.38
N GLU A 109 -16.75 -1.80 27.29
CA GLU A 109 -17.56 -3.02 27.30
C GLU A 109 -16.86 -4.17 28.04
N PHE A 110 -15.54 -4.32 27.90
CA PHE A 110 -14.77 -5.31 28.66
C PHE A 110 -14.71 -4.97 30.17
N THR A 111 -14.66 -3.70 30.55
CA THR A 111 -14.68 -3.30 31.98
C THR A 111 -16.05 -3.46 32.66
N LEU A 112 -17.14 -3.55 31.90
CA LEU A 112 -18.49 -3.80 32.44
C LEU A 112 -18.81 -5.31 32.54
N HIS A 113 -17.98 -6.18 31.97
CA HIS A 113 -18.27 -7.62 31.86
C HIS A 113 -17.52 -8.50 32.88
N GLU A 114 -16.74 -7.92 33.78
CA GLU A 114 -16.03 -8.64 34.85
C GLU A 114 -17.00 -9.28 35.88
N GLY A 115 -18.31 -9.00 35.80
CA GLY A 115 -19.35 -9.62 36.63
C GLY A 115 -20.17 -10.74 35.95
N VAL A 116 -19.92 -11.06 34.67
CA VAL A 116 -20.66 -12.10 33.92
C VAL A 116 -19.87 -13.41 33.82
N GLU A 117 -18.55 -13.36 34.02
CA GLU A 117 -17.69 -14.55 34.01
C GLU A 117 -18.10 -15.58 35.08
N ASP A 118 -18.55 -15.11 36.26
CA ASP A 118 -19.03 -15.99 37.34
C ASP A 118 -20.23 -16.84 36.91
N HIS A 119 -21.19 -16.28 36.16
CA HIS A 119 -22.35 -17.04 35.69
C HIS A 119 -21.97 -18.07 34.61
N LEU A 120 -21.02 -17.74 33.73
CA LEU A 120 -20.57 -18.68 32.71
C LEU A 120 -19.77 -19.82 33.34
N LEU A 121 -18.91 -19.52 34.31
CA LEU A 121 -18.18 -20.50 35.11
C LEU A 121 -19.14 -21.41 35.91
N ASP A 122 -20.19 -20.83 36.51
CA ASP A 122 -21.24 -21.60 37.18
C ASP A 122 -21.98 -22.53 36.21
N THR A 123 -22.30 -22.04 35.01
CA THR A 123 -23.01 -22.84 33.99
C THR A 123 -22.14 -24.00 33.49
N LEU A 124 -20.85 -23.76 33.26
CA LEU A 124 -19.89 -24.80 32.86
C LEU A 124 -19.68 -25.83 33.98
N SER A 125 -19.62 -25.38 35.24
CA SER A 125 -19.53 -26.25 36.41
C SER A 125 -20.75 -27.17 36.54
N ILE A 126 -21.95 -26.63 36.31
CA ILE A 126 -23.20 -27.42 36.29
C ILE A 126 -23.18 -28.44 35.13
N LEU A 127 -22.69 -28.05 33.95
CA LEU A 127 -22.60 -28.94 32.80
C LEU A 127 -21.62 -30.09 33.06
N GLU A 128 -20.47 -29.80 33.67
CA GLU A 128 -19.47 -30.80 34.05
C GLU A 128 -20.05 -31.81 35.05
N LEU A 129 -20.69 -31.33 36.12
CA LEU A 129 -21.36 -32.17 37.12
C LEU A 129 -22.41 -33.09 36.48
N ASN A 130 -23.24 -32.54 35.60
CA ASN A 130 -24.26 -33.32 34.91
C ASN A 130 -23.63 -34.34 33.93
N GLY A 131 -22.53 -33.98 33.28
CA GLY A 131 -21.76 -34.87 32.42
C GLY A 131 -21.17 -36.07 33.18
N ASP A 132 -20.61 -35.83 34.37
CA ASP A 132 -20.10 -36.88 35.26
C ASP A 132 -21.22 -37.81 35.74
N LEU A 133 -22.36 -37.23 36.13
CA LEU A 133 -23.54 -38.00 36.53
C LEU A 133 -24.07 -38.87 35.39
N ALA A 134 -24.18 -38.31 34.18
CA ALA A 134 -24.59 -39.05 32.99
C ALA A 134 -23.63 -40.21 32.67
N ARG A 135 -22.31 -39.96 32.67
CA ARG A 135 -21.28 -41.00 32.45
C ARG A 135 -21.36 -42.11 33.49
N THR A 136 -21.56 -41.75 34.75
CA THR A 136 -21.70 -42.72 35.85
C THR A 136 -22.98 -43.56 35.69
N ASN A 137 -24.09 -42.94 35.36
CA ASN A 137 -25.37 -43.63 35.17
C ASN A 137 -25.34 -44.57 33.97
N ILE A 138 -24.76 -44.15 32.85
CA ILE A 138 -24.59 -45.01 31.66
C ILE A 138 -23.71 -46.21 32.02
N SER A 139 -22.62 -46.00 32.75
CA SER A 139 -21.72 -47.08 33.19
C SER A 139 -22.44 -48.08 34.10
N LYS A 140 -23.23 -47.59 35.06
CA LYS A 140 -24.06 -48.44 35.93
C LYS A 140 -25.13 -49.20 35.14
N ALA A 141 -25.82 -48.54 34.22
CA ALA A 141 -26.82 -49.17 33.36
C ALA A 141 -26.20 -50.28 32.52
N ARG A 142 -25.03 -50.04 31.91
CA ARG A 142 -24.29 -51.05 31.14
C ARG A 142 -23.92 -52.26 32.00
N ALA A 143 -23.45 -52.04 33.22
CA ALA A 143 -23.14 -53.12 34.15
C ALA A 143 -24.40 -53.92 34.53
N ALA A 144 -25.55 -53.26 34.73
CA ALA A 144 -26.82 -53.91 35.00
C ALA A 144 -27.28 -54.75 33.80
N PHE A 145 -27.24 -54.19 32.58
CA PHE A 145 -27.58 -54.93 31.37
C PHE A 145 -26.65 -56.12 31.15
N LYS A 146 -25.36 -56.03 31.46
CA LYS A 146 -24.45 -57.17 31.37
C LYS A 146 -24.85 -58.34 32.28
N ARG A 147 -25.48 -58.03 33.42
CA ARG A 147 -26.03 -59.04 34.33
C ARG A 147 -27.37 -59.59 33.82
N LEU A 148 -28.23 -58.72 33.29
CA LEU A 148 -29.59 -59.09 32.85
C LEU A 148 -29.63 -59.78 31.49
N PHE A 149 -28.75 -59.41 30.56
CA PHE A 149 -28.80 -59.85 29.17
C PHE A 149 -28.81 -61.38 28.99
N PRO A 150 -27.96 -62.17 29.70
CA PRO A 150 -27.99 -63.63 29.57
C PRO A 150 -29.30 -64.28 30.04
N HIS A 151 -30.09 -63.60 30.88
CA HIS A 151 -31.38 -64.13 31.35
C HIS A 151 -32.49 -64.01 30.30
N PHE A 152 -32.44 -62.96 29.48
CA PHE A 152 -33.41 -62.74 28.40
C PHE A 152 -32.94 -63.32 27.06
N PHE A 153 -31.62 -63.39 26.84
CA PHE A 153 -31.02 -63.86 25.59
C PHE A 153 -29.90 -64.87 25.86
N PRO A 154 -30.20 -66.08 26.37
CA PRO A 154 -29.20 -67.03 26.85
C PRO A 154 -28.26 -67.59 25.77
N LYS A 155 -28.64 -67.48 24.49
CA LYS A 155 -27.86 -67.97 23.34
C LYS A 155 -27.13 -66.87 22.59
N GLU A 156 -27.30 -65.61 23.00
CA GLU A 156 -26.72 -64.46 22.32
C GLU A 156 -25.62 -63.80 23.14
N THR A 157 -24.63 -63.27 22.45
CA THR A 157 -23.59 -62.43 23.06
C THR A 157 -24.10 -61.00 23.15
N GLN A 158 -23.91 -60.37 24.31
CA GLN A 158 -24.29 -58.97 24.52
C GLN A 158 -23.57 -58.04 23.53
N PRO A 159 -24.29 -57.16 22.81
CA PRO A 159 -23.68 -56.14 21.97
C PRO A 159 -22.78 -55.19 22.77
N GLU A 160 -21.64 -54.82 22.19
CA GLU A 160 -20.73 -53.83 22.80
C GLU A 160 -21.23 -52.40 22.66
N ILE A 161 -22.03 -52.14 21.62
CA ILE A 161 -22.60 -50.84 21.32
C ILE A 161 -23.94 -50.69 22.05
N PHE A 162 -24.08 -49.59 22.81
CA PHE A 162 -25.25 -49.38 23.66
C PHE A 162 -26.56 -49.21 22.88
N SER A 163 -26.53 -48.58 21.70
CA SER A 163 -27.74 -48.43 20.86
C SER A 163 -28.26 -49.79 20.37
N GLU A 164 -27.38 -50.70 19.99
CA GLU A 164 -27.75 -52.07 19.58
C GLU A 164 -28.33 -52.87 20.74
N LEU A 165 -27.73 -52.73 21.93
CA LEU A 165 -28.23 -53.33 23.17
C LEU A 165 -29.67 -52.87 23.46
N VAL A 166 -29.93 -51.57 23.38
CA VAL A 166 -31.28 -51.01 23.60
C VAL A 166 -32.26 -51.51 22.55
N GLN A 167 -31.87 -51.59 21.27
CA GLN A 167 -32.73 -52.11 20.21
C GLN A 167 -33.17 -53.56 20.45
N ARG A 168 -32.33 -54.41 21.07
CA ARG A 168 -32.72 -55.79 21.42
C ARG A 168 -33.82 -55.84 22.46
N PHE A 169 -33.84 -54.92 23.42
CA PHE A 169 -34.91 -54.79 24.42
C PHE A 169 -36.16 -54.07 23.88
N LEU A 170 -36.05 -53.31 22.79
CA LEU A 170 -37.16 -52.61 22.14
C LEU A 170 -37.79 -53.40 20.98
N GLY A 171 -37.35 -54.63 20.75
CA GLY A 171 -37.95 -55.53 19.76
C GLY A 171 -39.45 -55.74 20.02
N LYS A 172 -40.23 -56.00 18.96
CA LYS A 172 -41.69 -56.17 19.03
C LYS A 172 -42.14 -57.43 19.79
N GLU A 173 -41.23 -58.35 20.08
CA GLU A 173 -41.50 -59.61 20.77
C GLU A 173 -40.88 -59.54 22.17
N ASP A 174 -41.65 -59.97 23.18
CA ASP A 174 -41.19 -59.97 24.56
C ASP A 174 -40.05 -61.00 24.72
N PRO A 175 -38.83 -60.57 25.10
CA PRO A 175 -37.70 -61.47 25.27
C PRO A 175 -37.93 -62.57 26.33
N ALA A 176 -38.91 -62.40 27.22
CA ALA A 176 -39.25 -63.40 28.24
C ALA A 176 -40.26 -64.45 27.77
N LEU A 177 -40.83 -64.31 26.55
CA LEU A 177 -41.90 -65.16 26.03
C LEU A 177 -41.50 -66.01 24.80
N VAL A 178 -40.21 -66.07 24.46
CA VAL A 178 -39.64 -66.90 23.37
C VAL A 178 -39.07 -68.21 23.89
#